data_AF-A0A962YZD5-F1
#
_entry.id   AF-A0A962YZD5-F1
#
_cell.length_a   1.000
_cell.length_b   1.000
_cell.length_c   1.000
_cell.angle_alpha   90.00
_cell.angle_beta   90.00
_cell.angle_gamma   90.00
#
_symmetry.space_group_name_H-M   'P 1'
#
loop_
_entity.id
_entity.type
_entity.pdbx_description
1 polymer ?
#
loop_
_entity_poly.entity_id
_entity_poly.type
_entity_poly.pdbx_seq_one_letter_code
_entity_poly.pdbx_strand_id
1 'polypeptide(L)'
;HAKKELPKSEAQLFSQFVRLYYSQAHLDDFENQTPENLYGMAKSHWELVKQRQPKELKIRVFNPDKNKDGWESDHTIIEVIADDMPFIVDSMRMELNRIGLMIHVMIYMGGMKVERDNSGKLLDILPYNSSEKDVDIESPIYMEIDRKTEKDVLATIQSNIERVLADVRSCVEDWSSMQRRLRDTIEDISGAKMPQKPAEVNETIAFLEWMLEDHFTFLGARDYERAEADDGSVAMRLIPGTGLGVLRDESRSQVIRKYSEIPKAAREIALSKDQILIISKTNTRSTVHRPTYTDYIGVKLFDKKGNVIKERRFIGLYTSSAYNANPKAIPVIRKKVASIFNQSGLPARSHAGKDLMH
;
A
#
# COMPACT_ATOMS: atom_id res chain seq x y z
N HIS A 1 -4.72 -18.07 35.22
CA HIS A 1 -4.24 -18.99 34.18
C HIS A 1 -2.71 -18.91 34.02
N ALA A 2 -2.15 -17.89 33.37
CA ALA A 2 -0.71 -17.75 33.09
C ALA A 2 0.27 -18.16 34.21
N LYS A 3 0.16 -17.57 35.42
CA LYS A 3 1.05 -17.88 36.56
C LYS A 3 1.01 -19.34 37.04
N LYS A 4 -0.04 -20.08 36.71
CA LYS A 4 -0.21 -21.50 37.08
C LYS A 4 0.32 -22.44 35.99
N GLU A 5 0.27 -22.03 34.73
CA GLU A 5 0.54 -22.91 33.57
C GLU A 5 1.87 -22.66 32.87
N LEU A 6 2.47 -21.48 33.04
CA LEU A 6 3.71 -21.10 32.34
C LEU A 6 4.88 -20.94 33.33
N PRO A 7 6.12 -21.19 32.90
CA PRO A 7 7.32 -20.82 33.66
C PRO A 7 7.27 -19.36 34.09
N LYS A 8 7.80 -19.04 35.28
CA LYS A 8 7.64 -17.71 35.91
C LYS A 8 8.04 -16.54 34.99
N SER A 9 9.15 -16.65 34.26
CA SER A 9 9.61 -15.62 33.32
C SER A 9 8.67 -15.45 32.13
N GLU A 10 8.24 -16.56 31.51
CA GLU A 10 7.28 -16.54 30.40
C GLU A 10 5.90 -16.02 30.86
N ALA A 11 5.45 -16.39 32.05
CA ALA A 11 4.19 -15.90 32.61
C ALA A 11 4.18 -14.38 32.80
N GLN A 12 5.33 -13.76 33.10
CA GLN A 12 5.46 -12.32 33.23
C GLN A 12 5.33 -11.62 31.88
N LEU A 13 6.08 -12.07 30.87
CA LEU A 13 6.02 -11.53 29.51
C LEU A 13 4.63 -11.73 28.90
N PHE A 14 4.05 -12.93 29.02
CA PHE A 14 2.70 -13.20 28.57
C PHE A 14 1.67 -12.30 29.27
N SER A 15 1.86 -11.98 30.55
CA SER A 15 0.96 -11.06 31.26
C SER A 15 1.08 -9.61 30.75
N GLN A 16 2.26 -9.16 30.32
CA GLN A 16 2.43 -7.87 29.65
C GLN A 16 1.74 -7.89 28.29
N PHE A 17 1.96 -8.95 27.50
CA PHE A 17 1.31 -9.15 26.21
C PHE A 17 -0.22 -9.10 26.32
N VAL A 18 -0.82 -9.87 27.24
CA VAL A 18 -2.28 -9.90 27.45
C VAL A 18 -2.85 -8.52 27.79
N ARG A 19 -2.13 -7.72 28.59
CA ARG A 19 -2.57 -6.34 28.91
C ARG A 19 -2.64 -5.48 27.67
N LEU A 20 -1.66 -5.58 26.78
CA LEU A 20 -1.64 -4.84 25.52
C LEU A 20 -2.69 -5.39 24.55
N TYR A 21 -2.79 -6.71 24.44
CA TYR A 21 -3.70 -7.45 23.56
C TYR A 21 -5.17 -7.00 23.73
N TYR A 22 -5.63 -6.90 24.97
CA TYR A 22 -7.00 -6.46 25.27
C TYR A 22 -7.14 -4.95 25.52
N SER A 23 -6.07 -4.14 25.42
CA SER A 23 -6.11 -2.72 25.80
C SER A 23 -6.96 -1.85 24.88
N GLN A 24 -7.09 -2.23 23.61
CA GLN A 24 -7.83 -1.49 22.57
C GLN A 24 -9.06 -2.26 22.07
N ALA A 25 -9.36 -3.40 22.69
CA ALA A 25 -10.44 -4.27 22.25
C ALA A 25 -11.78 -3.78 22.84
N HIS A 26 -12.86 -3.80 22.04
CA HIS A 26 -14.17 -3.41 22.53
C HIS A 26 -14.72 -4.50 23.45
N LEU A 27 -15.29 -4.12 24.60
CA LEU A 27 -15.82 -5.09 25.57
C LEU A 27 -16.95 -5.94 24.97
N ASP A 28 -17.78 -5.32 24.13
CA ASP A 28 -18.90 -5.94 23.41
C ASP A 28 -18.45 -7.15 22.57
N ASP A 29 -17.21 -7.14 22.04
CA ASP A 29 -16.65 -8.24 21.25
C ASP A 29 -16.43 -9.52 22.09
N PHE A 30 -16.40 -9.40 23.43
CA PHE A 30 -16.06 -10.48 24.36
C PHE A 30 -17.12 -10.77 25.42
N GLU A 31 -18.31 -10.15 25.35
CA GLU A 31 -19.37 -10.32 26.37
C GLU A 31 -19.76 -11.78 26.60
N ASN A 32 -19.73 -12.60 25.55
CA ASN A 32 -20.11 -14.01 25.60
C ASN A 32 -18.90 -14.96 25.81
N GLN A 33 -17.72 -14.43 26.09
CA GLN A 33 -16.49 -15.22 26.21
C GLN A 33 -16.19 -15.59 27.67
N THR A 34 -15.77 -16.83 27.89
CA THR A 34 -15.31 -17.25 29.22
C THR A 34 -13.86 -16.82 29.45
N PRO A 35 -13.42 -16.65 30.72
CA PRO A 35 -12.02 -16.36 31.03
C PRO A 35 -11.03 -17.40 30.46
N GLU A 36 -11.45 -18.66 30.36
CA GLU A 36 -10.66 -19.74 29.77
C GLU A 36 -10.50 -19.54 28.26
N ASN A 37 -11.57 -19.15 27.56
CA ASN A 37 -11.54 -18.91 26.12
C ASN A 37 -10.67 -17.68 25.78
N LEU A 38 -10.81 -16.59 26.55
CA LEU A 38 -9.97 -15.39 26.42
C LEU A 38 -8.49 -15.69 26.72
N TYR A 39 -8.22 -16.58 27.67
CA TYR A 39 -6.86 -17.04 27.93
C TYR A 39 -6.31 -17.86 26.76
N GLY A 40 -7.09 -18.81 26.23
CA GLY A 40 -6.70 -19.66 25.10
C GLY A 40 -6.43 -18.86 23.82
N MET A 41 -7.29 -17.88 23.51
CA MET A 41 -7.13 -16.96 22.38
C MET A 41 -5.82 -16.17 22.47
N ALA A 42 -5.57 -15.49 23.60
CA ALA A 42 -4.34 -14.72 23.76
C ALA A 42 -3.09 -15.62 23.81
N LYS A 43 -3.19 -16.79 24.44
CA LYS A 43 -2.10 -17.77 24.51
C LYS A 43 -1.76 -18.31 23.12
N SER A 44 -2.77 -18.59 22.30
CA SER A 44 -2.59 -19.00 20.91
C SER A 44 -1.72 -17.97 20.18
N HIS A 45 -2.13 -16.71 20.14
CA HIS A 45 -1.38 -15.68 19.42
C HIS A 45 0.02 -15.43 20.04
N TRP A 46 0.15 -15.53 21.36
CA TRP A 46 1.44 -15.48 22.04
C TRP A 46 2.44 -16.53 21.54
N GLU A 47 1.99 -17.77 21.30
CA GLU A 47 2.85 -18.82 20.72
C GLU A 47 3.40 -18.43 19.34
N LEU A 48 2.64 -17.64 18.57
CA LEU A 48 3.11 -17.10 17.31
C LEU A 48 4.14 -15.97 17.52
N VAL A 49 3.90 -15.09 18.49
CA VAL A 49 4.69 -13.86 18.75
C VAL A 49 6.02 -14.15 19.45
N LYS A 50 6.07 -15.10 20.38
CA LYS A 50 7.24 -15.29 21.28
C LYS A 50 8.53 -15.71 20.56
N GLN A 51 8.44 -16.17 19.32
CA GLN A 51 9.55 -16.64 18.50
C GLN A 51 9.41 -16.13 17.06
N ARG A 52 10.29 -15.22 16.64
CA ARG A 52 10.25 -14.59 15.31
C ARG A 52 11.62 -14.05 14.92
N GLN A 53 12.07 -14.32 13.70
CA GLN A 53 13.29 -13.74 13.13
C GLN A 53 13.06 -12.30 12.63
N PRO A 54 14.11 -11.46 12.55
CA PRO A 54 14.01 -10.15 11.93
C PRO A 54 13.40 -10.22 10.53
N LYS A 55 12.43 -9.34 10.25
CA LYS A 55 11.68 -9.29 8.98
C LYS A 55 10.83 -10.51 8.64
N GLU A 56 10.70 -11.48 9.53
CA GLU A 56 9.86 -12.65 9.28
C GLU A 56 8.37 -12.26 9.31
N LEU A 57 7.60 -12.71 8.32
CA LEU A 57 6.14 -12.64 8.36
C LEU A 57 5.64 -14.03 8.78
N LYS A 58 4.88 -14.10 9.87
CA LYS A 58 4.22 -15.36 10.28
C LYS A 58 2.71 -15.15 10.27
N ILE A 59 2.01 -16.06 9.60
CA ILE A 59 0.55 -16.05 9.51
C ILE A 59 0.03 -17.46 9.84
N ARG A 60 -1.07 -17.52 10.59
CA ARG A 60 -1.86 -18.75 10.77
C ARG A 60 -3.32 -18.47 10.46
N VAL A 61 -3.95 -19.39 9.74
CA VAL A 61 -5.40 -19.38 9.48
C VAL A 61 -5.98 -20.73 9.87
N PHE A 62 -6.82 -20.77 10.90
CA PHE A 62 -7.27 -22.04 11.51
C PHE A 62 -8.57 -21.89 12.31
N ASN A 63 -9.14 -23.02 12.73
CA ASN A 63 -10.27 -23.06 13.66
C ASN A 63 -9.81 -23.77 14.95
N PRO A 64 -9.88 -23.11 16.12
CA PRO A 64 -9.51 -23.73 17.38
C PRO A 64 -10.51 -24.82 17.78
N ASP A 65 -9.99 -25.90 18.38
CA ASP A 65 -10.75 -27.03 18.89
C ASP A 65 -10.59 -27.13 20.42
N LYS A 66 -11.69 -27.17 21.16
CA LYS A 66 -11.68 -27.17 22.63
C LYS A 66 -10.83 -28.29 23.22
N ASN A 67 -10.87 -29.48 22.64
CA ASN A 67 -10.18 -30.64 23.20
C ASN A 67 -8.68 -30.60 22.91
N LYS A 68 -8.27 -30.05 21.76
CA LYS A 68 -6.86 -29.96 21.35
C LYS A 68 -6.17 -28.71 21.87
N ASP A 69 -6.85 -27.57 21.76
CA ASP A 69 -6.27 -26.25 22.00
C ASP A 69 -6.66 -25.68 23.37
N GLY A 70 -7.69 -26.25 24.02
CA GLY A 70 -8.20 -25.78 25.31
C GLY A 70 -9.16 -24.59 25.19
N TRP A 71 -9.48 -24.18 23.97
CA TRP A 71 -10.39 -23.08 23.64
C TRP A 71 -11.06 -23.35 22.29
N GLU A 72 -12.17 -22.66 22.02
CA GLU A 72 -12.91 -22.80 20.78
C GLU A 72 -13.46 -21.45 20.31
N SER A 73 -13.78 -21.36 19.02
CA SER A 73 -14.47 -20.21 18.45
C SER A 73 -15.40 -20.74 17.37
N ASP A 74 -16.56 -20.09 17.22
CA ASP A 74 -17.46 -20.31 16.10
C ASP A 74 -16.93 -19.70 14.79
N HIS A 75 -15.86 -18.91 14.86
CA HIS A 75 -15.23 -18.24 13.74
C HIS A 75 -13.94 -18.93 13.25
N THR A 76 -13.50 -18.53 12.06
CA THR A 76 -12.13 -18.83 11.59
C THR A 76 -11.18 -17.74 12.06
N ILE A 77 -10.04 -18.17 12.58
CA ILE A 77 -9.05 -17.31 13.21
C ILE A 77 -7.94 -16.99 12.22
N ILE A 78 -7.57 -15.72 12.14
CA ILE A 78 -6.36 -15.25 11.46
C ILE A 78 -5.46 -14.62 12.51
N GLU A 79 -4.24 -15.14 12.63
CA GLU A 79 -3.20 -14.56 13.48
C GLU A 79 -2.00 -14.18 12.62
N VAL A 80 -1.49 -12.98 12.84
CA VAL A 80 -0.33 -12.43 12.12
C VAL A 80 0.65 -11.83 13.12
N ILE A 81 1.94 -11.97 12.83
CA ILE A 81 3.00 -11.13 13.39
C ILE A 81 3.95 -10.71 12.27
N ALA A 82 4.21 -9.42 12.20
CA ALA A 82 5.06 -8.77 11.20
C ALA A 82 5.76 -7.56 11.83
N ASP A 83 6.72 -6.97 11.10
CA ASP A 83 7.23 -5.64 11.43
C ASP A 83 6.09 -4.64 11.35
N ASP A 84 6.12 -3.62 12.21
CA ASP A 84 5.16 -2.53 12.16
C ASP A 84 5.41 -1.67 10.92
N MET A 85 4.35 -1.48 10.12
CA MET A 85 4.41 -0.67 8.91
C MET A 85 3.04 -0.04 8.64
N PRO A 86 2.99 1.11 7.94
CA PRO A 86 1.73 1.67 7.49
C PRO A 86 0.96 0.68 6.61
N PHE A 87 -0.36 0.81 6.62
CA PHE A 87 -1.28 0.12 5.73
C PHE A 87 -1.55 -1.38 5.96
N ILE A 88 -1.02 -2.01 7.03
CA ILE A 88 -1.24 -3.45 7.27
C ILE A 88 -2.73 -3.74 7.45
N VAL A 89 -3.36 -3.08 8.42
CA VAL A 89 -4.73 -3.40 8.86
C VAL A 89 -5.75 -3.13 7.76
N ASP A 90 -5.74 -1.96 7.14
CA ASP A 90 -6.66 -1.61 6.05
C ASP A 90 -6.46 -2.49 4.83
N SER A 91 -5.22 -2.90 4.50
CA SER A 91 -4.96 -3.79 3.37
C SER A 91 -5.45 -5.22 3.63
N MET A 92 -5.26 -5.76 4.85
CA MET A 92 -5.82 -7.06 5.24
C MET A 92 -7.36 -7.04 5.22
N ARG A 93 -7.97 -6.02 5.84
CA ARG A 93 -9.43 -5.86 5.86
C ARG A 93 -10.00 -5.78 4.45
N MET A 94 -9.34 -5.04 3.58
CA MET A 94 -9.73 -4.92 2.19
C MET A 94 -9.70 -6.26 1.47
N GLU A 95 -8.66 -7.06 1.66
CA GLU A 95 -8.54 -8.37 1.00
C GLU A 95 -9.61 -9.34 1.48
N LEU A 96 -9.89 -9.38 2.78
CA LEU A 96 -10.95 -10.21 3.35
C LEU A 96 -12.34 -9.81 2.82
N ASN A 97 -12.63 -8.51 2.78
CA ASN A 97 -13.86 -7.99 2.18
C ASN A 97 -13.96 -8.32 0.68
N ARG A 98 -12.85 -8.26 -0.07
CA ARG A 98 -12.81 -8.59 -1.50
C ARG A 98 -13.25 -10.03 -1.79
N ILE A 99 -12.95 -10.96 -0.87
CA ILE A 99 -13.35 -12.36 -0.97
C ILE A 99 -14.64 -12.69 -0.20
N GLY A 100 -15.37 -11.65 0.24
CA GLY A 100 -16.70 -11.78 0.83
C GLY A 100 -16.69 -12.33 2.26
N LEU A 101 -15.61 -12.12 3.02
CA LEU A 101 -15.53 -12.52 4.42
C LEU A 101 -15.75 -11.30 5.33
N MET A 102 -16.73 -11.41 6.21
CA MET A 102 -16.95 -10.46 7.29
C MET A 102 -15.92 -10.66 8.40
N ILE A 103 -15.48 -9.57 9.02
CA ILE A 103 -14.62 -9.58 10.21
C ILE A 103 -15.52 -9.28 11.41
N HIS A 104 -15.54 -10.21 12.37
CA HIS A 104 -16.38 -10.16 13.57
C HIS A 104 -15.63 -9.53 14.74
N VAL A 105 -14.36 -9.93 14.93
CA VAL A 105 -13.47 -9.38 15.96
C VAL A 105 -12.14 -9.04 15.33
N MET A 106 -11.53 -7.94 15.75
CA MET A 106 -10.18 -7.58 15.33
C MET A 106 -9.41 -6.98 16.51
N ILE A 107 -8.30 -7.62 16.85
CA ILE A 107 -7.35 -7.11 17.83
C ILE A 107 -6.06 -6.75 17.08
N TYR A 108 -5.61 -5.52 17.27
CA TYR A 108 -4.43 -5.00 16.62
C TYR A 108 -3.54 -4.27 17.63
N MET A 109 -2.27 -4.69 17.69
CA MET A 109 -1.28 -4.17 18.63
C MET A 109 -0.16 -3.43 17.91
N GLY A 110 -0.50 -2.62 16.90
CA GLY A 110 0.48 -1.83 16.15
C GLY A 110 1.38 -1.00 17.04
N GLY A 111 2.65 -0.90 16.67
CA GLY A 111 3.67 -0.17 17.42
C GLY A 111 4.22 -0.90 18.65
N MET A 112 4.02 -2.22 18.76
CA MET A 112 4.52 -3.00 19.91
C MET A 112 6.05 -3.02 19.88
N LYS A 113 6.67 -2.42 20.89
CA LYS A 113 8.13 -2.37 21.03
C LYS A 113 8.64 -3.59 21.77
N VAL A 114 9.60 -4.30 21.18
CA VAL A 114 10.12 -5.55 21.73
C VAL A 114 11.63 -5.64 21.70
N GLU A 115 12.17 -6.43 22.61
CA GLU A 115 13.55 -6.89 22.58
C GLU A 115 13.59 -8.38 22.28
N ARG A 116 14.44 -8.79 21.34
CA ARG A 116 14.63 -10.20 20.97
C ARG A 116 16.10 -10.59 21.04
N ASP A 117 16.37 -11.86 21.34
CA ASP A 117 17.71 -12.40 21.17
C ASP A 117 18.01 -12.75 19.70
N ASN A 118 19.26 -13.13 19.41
CA ASN A 118 19.71 -13.51 18.06
C ASN A 118 19.00 -14.77 17.51
N SER A 119 18.33 -15.54 18.36
CA SER A 119 17.52 -16.67 17.92
C SER A 119 16.10 -16.24 17.54
N GLY A 120 15.71 -15.00 17.79
CA GLY A 120 14.36 -14.48 17.57
C GLY A 120 13.41 -14.67 18.75
N LYS A 121 13.93 -15.11 19.91
CA LYS A 121 13.13 -15.30 21.12
C LYS A 121 12.87 -13.95 21.78
N LEU A 122 11.63 -13.71 22.16
CA LEU A 122 11.20 -12.51 22.88
C LEU A 122 11.80 -12.46 24.29
N LEU A 123 12.49 -11.36 24.61
CA LEU A 123 13.12 -11.09 25.89
C LEU A 123 12.30 -10.13 26.75
N ASP A 124 11.76 -9.07 26.15
CA ASP A 124 10.90 -8.10 26.84
C ASP A 124 9.89 -7.44 25.89
N ILE A 125 8.80 -6.93 26.46
CA ILE A 125 7.83 -6.07 25.78
C ILE A 125 7.84 -4.72 26.49
N LEU A 126 8.27 -3.69 25.76
CA LEU A 126 8.43 -2.36 26.30
C LEU A 126 7.09 -1.59 26.30
N PRO A 127 6.89 -0.65 27.24
CA PRO A 127 5.74 0.25 27.19
C PRO A 127 5.67 1.03 25.87
N TYR A 128 4.46 1.31 25.37
CA TYR A 128 4.27 2.08 24.13
C TYR A 128 5.00 3.44 24.14
N ASN A 129 5.05 4.10 25.30
CA ASN A 129 5.73 5.39 25.49
C ASN A 129 7.25 5.26 25.77
N SER A 130 7.84 4.06 25.69
CA SER A 130 9.29 3.88 25.84
C SER A 130 10.06 4.73 24.83
N SER A 131 11.10 5.40 25.28
CA SER A 131 12.01 6.21 24.45
C SER A 131 13.30 5.46 24.07
N GLU A 132 13.36 4.15 24.35
CA GLU A 132 14.50 3.34 23.96
C GLU A 132 14.68 3.32 22.44
N LYS A 133 15.95 3.38 22.04
CA LYS A 133 16.36 3.39 20.64
C LYS A 133 16.76 1.97 20.24
N ASP A 134 16.73 1.70 18.94
CA ASP A 134 17.18 0.44 18.37
C ASP A 134 16.40 -0.79 18.87
N VAL A 135 15.11 -0.60 19.17
CA VAL A 135 14.16 -1.66 19.51
C VAL A 135 13.35 -2.07 18.28
N ASP A 136 12.99 -3.34 18.19
CA ASP A 136 12.11 -3.82 17.12
C ASP A 136 10.68 -3.32 17.39
N ILE A 137 10.02 -2.85 16.33
CA ILE A 137 8.61 -2.46 16.38
C ILE A 137 7.82 -3.45 15.55
N GLU A 138 6.88 -4.12 16.19
CA GLU A 138 6.11 -5.20 15.61
C GLU A 138 4.60 -4.95 15.68
N SER A 139 3.88 -5.68 14.84
CA SER A 139 2.44 -5.55 14.64
C SER A 139 1.76 -6.92 14.76
N PRO A 140 1.47 -7.39 15.99
CA PRO A 140 0.57 -8.51 16.20
C PRO A 140 -0.86 -8.15 15.78
N ILE A 141 -1.47 -9.01 14.97
CA ILE A 141 -2.87 -8.89 14.56
C ILE A 141 -3.60 -10.21 14.77
N TYR A 142 -4.79 -10.14 15.34
CA TYR A 142 -5.73 -11.23 15.45
C TYR A 142 -7.06 -10.81 14.82
N MET A 143 -7.66 -11.68 14.02
CA MET A 143 -8.99 -11.47 13.44
C MET A 143 -9.84 -12.72 13.55
N GLU A 144 -11.13 -12.52 13.82
CA GLU A 144 -12.18 -13.54 13.67
C GLU A 144 -12.99 -13.22 12.43
N ILE A 145 -13.09 -14.18 11.52
CA ILE A 145 -13.83 -14.05 10.26
C ILE A 145 -14.93 -15.11 10.16
N ASP A 146 -15.79 -14.99 9.14
CA ASP A 146 -16.76 -16.03 8.81
C ASP A 146 -16.11 -17.43 8.79
N ARG A 147 -16.77 -18.38 9.45
CA ARG A 147 -16.26 -19.75 9.58
C ARG A 147 -16.07 -20.40 8.21
N LYS A 148 -14.88 -20.95 7.98
CA LYS A 148 -14.51 -21.81 6.85
C LYS A 148 -13.88 -23.09 7.38
N THR A 149 -14.18 -24.23 6.77
CA THR A 149 -13.73 -25.54 7.28
C THR A 149 -12.87 -26.31 6.28
N GLU A 150 -12.98 -25.96 5.01
CA GLU A 150 -12.26 -26.53 3.90
C GLU A 150 -10.80 -26.08 3.94
N LYS A 151 -9.87 -27.04 4.00
CA LYS A 151 -8.43 -26.77 4.13
C LYS A 151 -7.90 -25.90 3.00
N ASP A 152 -8.34 -26.14 1.77
CA ASP A 152 -7.91 -25.37 0.60
C ASP A 152 -8.39 -23.91 0.67
N VAL A 153 -9.55 -23.67 1.27
CA VAL A 153 -10.07 -22.32 1.50
C VAL A 153 -9.23 -21.60 2.56
N LEU A 154 -8.91 -22.26 3.68
CA LEU A 154 -8.04 -21.69 4.72
C LEU A 154 -6.64 -21.36 4.16
N ALA A 155 -6.05 -22.26 3.38
CA ALA A 155 -4.76 -22.05 2.72
C ALA A 155 -4.82 -20.90 1.71
N THR A 156 -5.93 -20.75 0.98
CA THR A 156 -6.15 -19.64 0.04
C THR A 156 -6.24 -18.30 0.77
N ILE A 157 -6.95 -18.24 1.91
CA ILE A 157 -7.03 -17.04 2.74
C ILE A 157 -5.63 -16.65 3.23
N GLN A 158 -4.88 -17.61 3.76
CA GLN A 158 -3.51 -17.38 4.20
C GLN A 158 -2.62 -16.82 3.07
N SER A 159 -2.61 -17.48 1.91
CA SER A 159 -1.79 -17.05 0.75
C SER A 159 -2.18 -15.66 0.23
N ASN A 160 -3.48 -15.32 0.27
CA ASN A 160 -3.94 -13.99 -0.11
C ASN A 160 -3.43 -12.91 0.86
N ILE A 161 -3.46 -13.17 2.16
CA ILE A 161 -2.93 -12.26 3.18
C ILE A 161 -1.40 -12.12 3.05
N GLU A 162 -0.68 -13.23 2.88
CA GLU A 162 0.76 -13.24 2.63
C GLU A 162 1.13 -12.34 1.44
N ARG A 163 0.43 -12.51 0.32
CA ARG A 163 0.63 -11.70 -0.89
C ARG A 163 0.38 -10.22 -0.62
N VAL A 164 -0.71 -9.87 0.05
CA VAL A 164 -1.04 -8.46 0.34
C VAL A 164 -0.01 -7.83 1.27
N LEU A 165 0.43 -8.53 2.30
CA LEU A 165 1.45 -8.00 3.22
C LEU A 165 2.84 -7.90 2.57
N ALA A 166 3.14 -8.75 1.59
CA ALA A 166 4.33 -8.61 0.75
C ALA A 166 4.27 -7.35 -0.14
N ASP A 167 3.10 -7.03 -0.70
CA ASP A 167 2.87 -5.80 -1.45
C ASP A 167 3.07 -4.57 -0.53
N VAL A 168 2.45 -4.57 0.66
CA VAL A 168 2.60 -3.48 1.66
C VAL A 168 4.07 -3.26 2.00
N ARG A 169 4.79 -4.34 2.35
CA ARG A 169 6.22 -4.28 2.69
C ARG A 169 7.03 -3.66 1.56
N SER A 170 6.82 -4.12 0.33
CA SER A 170 7.57 -3.64 -0.82
C SER A 170 7.33 -2.14 -1.07
N CYS A 171 6.08 -1.67 -0.92
CA CYS A 171 5.77 -0.23 -1.01
C CYS A 171 6.46 0.60 0.07
N VAL A 172 6.43 0.12 1.32
CA VAL A 172 7.00 0.85 2.47
C VAL A 172 8.52 0.89 2.39
N GLU A 173 9.18 -0.22 2.08
CA GLU A 173 10.63 -0.29 1.91
C GLU A 173 11.13 0.61 0.76
N ASP A 174 10.42 0.62 -0.37
CA ASP A 174 10.81 1.38 -1.56
C ASP A 174 10.28 2.81 -1.58
N TRP A 175 9.51 3.25 -0.58
CA TRP A 175 8.85 4.55 -0.56
C TRP A 175 9.82 5.70 -0.87
N SER A 176 10.92 5.76 -0.13
CA SER A 176 11.97 6.78 -0.30
C SER A 176 12.65 6.70 -1.68
N SER A 177 12.82 5.48 -2.21
CA SER A 177 13.39 5.23 -3.54
C SER A 177 12.44 5.72 -4.65
N MET A 178 11.13 5.52 -4.48
CA MET A 178 10.11 6.02 -5.42
C MET A 178 10.04 7.56 -5.39
N GLN A 179 10.09 8.18 -4.21
CA GLN A 179 10.17 9.64 -4.09
C GLN A 179 11.45 10.19 -4.72
N ARG A 180 12.61 9.56 -4.49
CA ARG A 180 13.87 9.94 -5.14
C ARG A 180 13.75 9.83 -6.66
N ARG A 181 13.23 8.72 -7.16
CA ARG A 181 12.99 8.51 -8.60
C ARG A 181 12.13 9.63 -9.20
N LEU A 182 11.14 10.14 -8.47
CA LEU A 182 10.33 11.28 -8.91
C LEU A 182 11.14 12.59 -8.92
N ARG A 183 11.94 12.87 -7.89
CA ARG A 183 12.87 14.02 -7.87
C ARG A 183 13.87 13.99 -9.01
N ASP A 184 14.50 12.85 -9.27
CA ASP A 184 15.40 12.67 -10.41
C ASP A 184 14.67 12.99 -11.74
N THR A 185 13.36 12.73 -11.82
CA THR A 185 12.55 13.03 -13.02
C THR A 185 12.37 14.52 -13.21
N ILE A 186 12.14 15.23 -12.10
CA ILE A 186 12.00 16.68 -12.10
C ILE A 186 13.32 17.31 -12.54
N GLU A 187 14.46 16.80 -12.04
CA GLU A 187 15.79 17.24 -12.45
C GLU A 187 16.06 16.95 -13.94
N ASP A 188 15.74 15.73 -14.41
CA ASP A 188 15.87 15.33 -15.82
C ASP A 188 15.10 16.30 -16.74
N ILE A 189 13.87 16.68 -16.37
CA ILE A 189 13.02 17.59 -17.15
C ILE A 189 13.54 19.04 -17.07
N SER A 190 13.96 19.48 -15.88
CA SER A 190 14.40 20.87 -15.64
C SER A 190 15.74 21.16 -16.32
N GLY A 191 16.65 20.19 -16.37
CA GLY A 191 17.97 20.33 -16.99
C GLY A 191 17.99 20.10 -18.51
N ALA A 192 16.93 19.53 -19.09
CA ALA A 192 16.88 19.21 -20.50
C ALA A 192 16.34 20.36 -21.36
N LYS A 193 16.82 20.44 -22.61
CA LYS A 193 16.19 21.27 -23.64
C LYS A 193 14.93 20.56 -24.16
N MET A 194 13.81 20.80 -23.50
CA MET A 194 12.53 20.18 -23.83
C MET A 194 11.97 20.72 -25.16
N PRO A 195 11.38 19.87 -26.02
CA PRO A 195 10.71 20.31 -27.25
C PRO A 195 9.38 21.04 -26.96
N GLN A 196 8.81 20.86 -25.76
CA GLN A 196 7.56 21.50 -25.35
C GLN A 196 7.78 22.96 -24.95
N LYS A 197 6.68 23.73 -24.94
CA LYS A 197 6.68 25.12 -24.47
C LYS A 197 7.05 25.18 -22.98
N PRO A 198 7.75 26.24 -22.51
CA PRO A 198 8.10 26.39 -21.09
C PRO A 198 6.90 26.28 -20.14
N ALA A 199 5.72 26.75 -20.56
CA ALA A 199 4.50 26.65 -19.75
C ALA A 199 4.03 25.20 -19.52
N GLU A 200 4.30 24.25 -20.43
CA GLU A 200 3.99 22.82 -20.25
C GLU A 200 5.02 22.17 -19.32
N VAL A 201 6.30 22.50 -19.51
CA VAL A 201 7.40 22.03 -18.67
C VAL A 201 7.19 22.45 -17.21
N ASN A 202 6.96 23.74 -16.97
CA ASN A 202 6.75 24.28 -15.63
C ASN A 202 5.51 23.70 -14.94
N GLU A 203 4.43 23.46 -15.70
CA GLU A 203 3.22 22.85 -15.14
C GLU A 203 3.43 21.38 -14.79
N THR A 204 4.20 20.67 -15.61
CA THR A 204 4.57 19.28 -15.34
C THR A 204 5.40 19.20 -14.07
N ILE A 205 6.44 20.02 -13.94
CA ILE A 205 7.29 20.07 -12.74
C ILE A 205 6.44 20.37 -11.51
N ALA A 206 5.59 21.40 -11.57
CA ALA A 206 4.71 21.75 -10.46
C ALA A 206 3.79 20.58 -10.04
N PHE A 207 3.29 19.79 -10.99
CA PHE A 207 2.48 18.61 -10.69
C PHE A 207 3.29 17.51 -9.99
N LEU A 208 4.51 17.22 -10.47
CA LEU A 208 5.37 16.20 -9.85
C LEU A 208 5.84 16.64 -8.46
N GLU A 209 6.13 17.92 -8.25
CA GLU A 209 6.44 18.49 -6.93
C GLU A 209 5.23 18.39 -6.00
N TRP A 210 4.04 18.74 -6.48
CA TRP A 210 2.79 18.61 -5.73
C TRP A 210 2.56 17.17 -5.26
N MET A 211 2.84 16.17 -6.10
CA MET A 211 2.77 14.76 -5.69
C MET A 211 3.72 14.41 -4.54
N LEU A 212 4.90 15.04 -4.46
CA LEU A 212 5.88 14.83 -3.38
C LEU A 212 5.45 15.49 -2.05
N GLU A 213 4.55 16.47 -2.10
CA GLU A 213 4.00 17.18 -0.93
C GLU A 213 2.81 16.44 -0.31
N ASP A 214 2.94 15.12 -0.10
CA ASP A 214 1.92 14.24 0.52
C ASP A 214 0.56 14.20 -0.20
N HIS A 215 0.50 14.61 -1.46
CA HIS A 215 -0.70 14.49 -2.30
C HIS A 215 -0.81 13.14 -3.03
N PHE A 216 0.25 12.32 -2.99
CA PHE A 216 0.29 11.03 -3.66
C PHE A 216 0.94 9.93 -2.81
N THR A 217 0.22 8.83 -2.58
CA THR A 217 0.75 7.58 -2.04
C THR A 217 1.35 6.75 -3.17
N PHE A 218 2.67 6.77 -3.31
CA PHE A 218 3.44 5.89 -4.19
C PHE A 218 3.31 4.41 -3.81
N LEU A 219 2.88 3.59 -4.77
CA LEU A 219 2.77 2.14 -4.61
C LEU A 219 3.78 1.39 -5.49
N GLY A 220 4.21 1.99 -6.60
CA GLY A 220 5.23 1.41 -7.45
C GLY A 220 5.80 2.43 -8.42
N ALA A 221 7.03 2.15 -8.88
CA ALA A 221 7.64 2.88 -9.97
C ALA A 221 8.41 1.94 -10.89
N ARG A 222 8.50 2.26 -12.18
CA ARG A 222 9.29 1.47 -13.14
C ARG A 222 9.63 2.28 -14.38
N ASP A 223 10.81 2.05 -14.94
CA ASP A 223 11.26 2.68 -16.17
C ASP A 223 11.04 1.79 -17.39
N TYR A 224 10.71 2.43 -18.51
CA TYR A 224 10.57 1.81 -19.82
C TYR A 224 11.34 2.62 -20.87
N GLU A 225 12.03 1.96 -21.78
CA GLU A 225 12.70 2.58 -22.92
C GLU A 225 11.89 2.39 -24.21
N ARG A 226 12.05 3.30 -25.16
CA ARG A 226 11.49 3.12 -26.50
C ARG A 226 12.17 1.93 -27.18
N ALA A 227 11.37 1.05 -27.74
CA ALA A 227 11.83 -0.11 -28.49
C ALA A 227 11.01 -0.27 -29.79
N GLU A 228 11.44 -1.23 -30.60
CA GLU A 228 10.72 -1.73 -31.75
C GLU A 228 10.27 -3.16 -31.44
N ALA A 229 9.03 -3.49 -31.78
CA ALA A 229 8.49 -4.84 -31.67
C ALA A 229 8.88 -5.69 -32.89
N ASP A 230 8.66 -7.01 -32.82
CA ASP A 230 8.98 -7.95 -33.90
C ASP A 230 8.29 -7.64 -35.23
N ASP A 231 7.17 -6.91 -35.19
CA ASP A 231 6.40 -6.47 -36.36
C ASP A 231 6.80 -5.08 -36.88
N GLY A 232 7.90 -4.52 -36.37
CA GLY A 232 8.40 -3.18 -36.72
C GLY A 232 7.62 -2.02 -36.09
N SER A 233 6.60 -2.30 -35.28
CA SER A 233 5.82 -1.25 -34.62
C SER A 233 6.55 -0.67 -33.40
N VAL A 234 6.28 0.61 -33.11
CA VAL A 234 6.84 1.27 -31.91
C VAL A 234 6.30 0.59 -30.66
N ALA A 235 7.19 0.32 -29.72
CA ALA A 235 6.88 -0.30 -28.43
C ALA A 235 7.62 0.39 -27.29
N MET A 236 7.26 0.02 -26.06
CA MET A 236 8.01 0.32 -24.85
C MET A 236 8.53 -0.98 -24.26
N ARG A 237 9.83 -1.05 -24.00
CA ARG A 237 10.49 -2.18 -23.32
C ARG A 237 10.75 -1.83 -21.88
N LEU A 238 10.40 -2.74 -20.97
CA LEU A 238 10.75 -2.65 -19.55
C LEU A 238 12.28 -2.58 -19.40
N ILE A 239 12.79 -1.67 -18.58
CA ILE A 239 14.21 -1.66 -18.20
C ILE A 239 14.39 -2.54 -16.95
N PRO A 240 15.08 -3.69 -17.04
CA PRO A 240 15.18 -4.64 -15.93
C PRO A 240 15.82 -4.05 -14.69
N GLY A 241 15.31 -4.42 -13.51
CA GLY A 241 15.85 -3.99 -12.21
C GLY A 241 15.46 -2.56 -11.82
N THR A 242 14.58 -1.90 -12.61
CA THR A 242 14.09 -0.55 -12.28
C THR A 242 12.75 -0.57 -11.52
N GLY A 243 12.15 -1.75 -11.35
CA GLY A 243 10.92 -1.94 -10.62
C GLY A 243 11.06 -1.67 -9.11
N LEU A 244 10.13 -0.87 -8.57
CA LEU A 244 10.01 -0.53 -7.16
C LEU A 244 8.58 -0.80 -6.66
N GLY A 245 8.43 -1.06 -5.36
CA GLY A 245 7.13 -1.30 -4.72
C GLY A 245 6.42 -2.52 -5.28
N VAL A 246 5.12 -2.43 -5.57
CA VAL A 246 4.36 -3.54 -6.19
C VAL A 246 4.82 -3.86 -7.63
N LEU A 247 5.71 -3.04 -8.20
CA LEU A 247 6.34 -3.29 -9.50
C LEU A 247 7.75 -3.91 -9.35
N ARG A 248 8.14 -4.39 -8.17
CA ARG A 248 9.43 -5.06 -7.96
C ARG A 248 9.48 -6.44 -8.62
N ASP A 249 8.39 -7.20 -8.58
CA ASP A 249 8.29 -8.50 -9.25
C ASP A 249 8.08 -8.32 -10.77
N GLU A 250 9.12 -8.64 -11.54
CA GLU A 250 9.10 -8.59 -13.01
C GLU A 250 8.59 -9.89 -13.65
N SER A 251 8.46 -10.99 -12.90
CA SER A 251 8.08 -12.31 -13.44
C SER A 251 6.69 -12.32 -14.10
N ARG A 252 5.80 -11.44 -13.64
CA ARG A 252 4.44 -11.26 -14.16
C ARG A 252 4.31 -10.11 -15.16
N SER A 253 5.41 -9.48 -15.52
CA SER A 253 5.41 -8.27 -16.35
C SER A 253 5.62 -8.58 -17.82
N GLN A 254 4.79 -7.98 -18.67
CA GLN A 254 5.07 -7.92 -20.11
C GLN A 254 6.33 -7.08 -20.34
N VAL A 255 7.37 -7.73 -20.88
CA VAL A 255 8.67 -7.11 -21.16
C VAL A 255 8.57 -6.06 -22.27
N ILE A 256 7.76 -6.32 -23.30
CA ILE A 256 7.49 -5.41 -24.41
C ILE A 256 5.99 -5.10 -24.43
N ARG A 257 5.64 -3.82 -24.52
CA ARG A 257 4.27 -3.34 -24.70
C ARG A 257 4.18 -2.59 -26.02
N LYS A 258 3.42 -3.13 -26.98
CA LYS A 258 3.31 -2.51 -28.31
C LYS A 258 2.28 -1.39 -28.27
N TYR A 259 2.59 -0.26 -28.90
CA TYR A 259 1.59 0.80 -29.05
C TYR A 259 0.44 0.37 -29.98
N SER A 260 0.68 -0.58 -30.88
CA SER A 260 -0.33 -1.17 -31.77
C SER A 260 -1.47 -1.86 -31.01
N GLU A 261 -1.22 -2.36 -29.81
CA GLU A 261 -2.16 -3.11 -28.97
C GLU A 261 -3.09 -2.20 -28.14
N ILE A 262 -2.79 -0.89 -28.03
CA ILE A 262 -3.64 0.06 -27.32
C ILE A 262 -4.53 0.87 -28.29
N PRO A 263 -5.71 1.34 -27.83
CA PRO A 263 -6.63 2.14 -28.65
C PRO A 263 -5.96 3.35 -29.28
N LYS A 264 -6.39 3.73 -30.49
CA LYS A 264 -5.79 4.84 -31.27
C LYS A 264 -5.65 6.14 -30.47
N ALA A 265 -6.69 6.55 -29.75
CA ALA A 265 -6.66 7.76 -28.93
C ALA A 265 -5.60 7.70 -27.81
N ALA A 266 -5.44 6.55 -27.16
CA ALA A 266 -4.42 6.36 -26.13
C ALA A 266 -3.00 6.37 -26.72
N ARG A 267 -2.83 5.79 -27.93
CA ARG A 267 -1.58 5.83 -28.68
C ARG A 267 -1.18 7.25 -29.07
N GLU A 268 -2.14 8.06 -29.51
CA GLU A 268 -1.90 9.47 -29.86
C GLU A 268 -1.42 10.28 -28.65
N ILE A 269 -2.01 10.07 -27.46
CA ILE A 269 -1.56 10.71 -26.21
C ILE A 269 -0.15 10.23 -25.83
N ALA A 270 0.08 8.92 -25.86
CA ALA A 270 1.35 8.35 -25.43
C ALA A 270 2.52 8.73 -26.36
N LEU A 271 2.27 8.85 -27.67
CA LEU A 271 3.27 9.28 -28.66
C LEU A 271 3.28 10.80 -28.91
N SER A 272 2.37 11.56 -28.29
CA SER A 272 2.30 13.01 -28.44
C SER A 272 3.61 13.68 -28.03
N LYS A 273 4.05 14.63 -28.85
CA LYS A 273 5.20 15.50 -28.58
C LYS A 273 4.83 16.71 -27.73
N ASP A 274 3.54 17.03 -27.59
CA ASP A 274 3.09 18.27 -26.96
C ASP A 274 2.90 18.14 -25.44
N GLN A 275 2.67 16.91 -24.96
CA GLN A 275 2.43 16.62 -23.55
C GLN A 275 3.58 15.81 -22.96
N ILE A 276 3.99 16.12 -21.74
CA ILE A 276 5.03 15.36 -21.02
C ILE A 276 4.40 14.24 -20.19
N LEU A 277 3.23 14.51 -19.60
CA LEU A 277 2.52 13.62 -18.69
C LEU A 277 1.48 12.75 -19.39
N ILE A 278 1.33 11.53 -18.88
CA ILE A 278 0.19 10.64 -19.11
C ILE A 278 -0.45 10.38 -17.75
N ILE A 279 -1.68 10.85 -17.56
CA ILE A 279 -2.43 10.64 -16.32
C ILE A 279 -3.66 9.79 -16.65
N SER A 280 -3.80 8.63 -16.01
CA SER A 280 -4.93 7.72 -16.21
C SER A 280 -5.17 6.84 -14.99
N LYS A 281 -6.18 5.98 -15.04
CA LYS A 281 -6.38 4.88 -14.08
C LYS A 281 -5.82 3.59 -14.67
N THR A 282 -5.17 2.79 -13.85
CA THR A 282 -4.84 1.41 -14.23
C THR A 282 -6.10 0.55 -14.24
N ASN A 283 -6.00 -0.64 -14.83
CA ASN A 283 -7.03 -1.69 -14.75
C ASN A 283 -6.87 -2.59 -13.51
N THR A 284 -5.92 -2.28 -12.62
CA THR A 284 -5.63 -3.07 -11.42
C THR A 284 -6.07 -2.30 -10.19
N ARG A 285 -6.83 -2.95 -9.31
CA ARG A 285 -7.17 -2.38 -8.01
C ARG A 285 -5.98 -2.48 -7.08
N SER A 286 -5.82 -1.48 -6.21
CA SER A 286 -4.76 -1.48 -5.22
C SER A 286 -4.92 -2.65 -4.25
N THR A 287 -3.81 -3.28 -3.92
CA THR A 287 -3.66 -4.26 -2.84
C THR A 287 -3.14 -3.61 -1.56
N VAL A 288 -2.69 -2.35 -1.65
CA VAL A 288 -2.15 -1.55 -0.55
C VAL A 288 -2.99 -0.28 -0.42
N HIS A 289 -3.54 -0.02 0.76
CA HIS A 289 -4.28 1.21 1.04
C HIS A 289 -5.52 1.44 0.13
N ARG A 290 -6.72 1.08 0.58
CA ARG A 290 -8.05 1.27 -0.10
C ARG A 290 -8.26 0.52 -1.45
N PRO A 291 -9.43 -0.11 -1.67
CA PRO A 291 -9.71 -0.96 -2.85
C PRO A 291 -10.11 -0.18 -4.11
N THR A 292 -9.31 0.81 -4.52
CA THR A 292 -9.59 1.62 -5.70
C THR A 292 -8.63 1.30 -6.84
N TYR A 293 -9.02 1.64 -8.08
CA TYR A 293 -8.09 1.58 -9.21
C TYR A 293 -6.93 2.55 -9.00
N THR A 294 -5.71 2.05 -9.16
CA THR A 294 -4.51 2.87 -8.96
C THR A 294 -4.39 3.93 -10.04
N ASP A 295 -3.89 5.10 -9.63
CA ASP A 295 -3.53 6.18 -10.52
C ASP A 295 -2.23 5.85 -11.23
N TYR A 296 -2.20 6.10 -12.53
CA TYR A 296 -1.06 5.92 -13.41
C TYR A 296 -0.53 7.29 -13.82
N ILE A 297 0.73 7.55 -13.48
CA ILE A 297 1.46 8.76 -13.88
C ILE A 297 2.66 8.33 -14.73
N GLY A 298 2.54 8.47 -16.04
CA GLY A 298 3.63 8.26 -16.99
C GLY A 298 4.32 9.60 -17.30
N VAL A 299 5.64 9.66 -17.12
CA VAL A 299 6.44 10.83 -17.45
C VAL A 299 7.34 10.51 -18.64
N LYS A 300 7.08 11.16 -19.78
CA LYS A 300 7.83 10.96 -21.02
C LYS A 300 9.12 11.78 -21.01
N LEU A 301 10.23 11.15 -21.35
CA LEU A 301 11.51 11.80 -21.61
C LEU A 301 11.80 11.78 -23.10
N PHE A 302 12.38 12.87 -23.60
CA PHE A 302 12.49 13.15 -25.03
C PHE A 302 13.94 13.29 -25.48
N ASP A 303 14.23 12.89 -26.73
CA ASP A 303 15.48 13.24 -27.40
C ASP A 303 15.46 14.71 -27.91
N LYS A 304 16.61 15.16 -28.46
CA LYS A 304 16.75 16.50 -29.07
C LYS A 304 15.84 16.75 -30.27
N LYS A 305 15.26 15.71 -30.87
CA LYS A 305 14.31 15.75 -32.01
C LYS A 305 12.85 15.70 -31.53
N GLY A 306 12.64 15.67 -30.21
CA GLY A 306 11.35 15.59 -29.56
C GLY A 306 10.66 14.23 -29.69
N ASN A 307 11.41 13.16 -29.91
CA ASN A 307 10.86 11.80 -29.85
C ASN A 307 10.93 11.27 -28.42
N VAL A 308 9.89 10.59 -27.97
CA VAL A 308 9.88 9.88 -26.68
C VAL A 308 10.90 8.75 -26.73
N ILE A 309 11.88 8.77 -25.81
CA ILE A 309 12.94 7.75 -25.68
C ILE A 309 12.81 6.90 -24.42
N LYS A 310 12.16 7.43 -23.39
CA LYS A 310 11.95 6.76 -22.12
C LYS A 310 10.63 7.21 -21.51
N GLU A 311 10.00 6.32 -20.77
CA GLU A 311 8.84 6.62 -19.95
C GLU A 311 9.13 6.13 -18.53
N ARG A 312 9.03 7.04 -17.56
CA ARG A 312 9.10 6.70 -16.14
C ARG A 312 7.69 6.64 -15.60
N ARG A 313 7.29 5.48 -15.12
CA ARG A 313 5.92 5.21 -14.66
C ARG A 313 5.89 5.19 -13.15
N PHE A 314 4.93 5.89 -12.59
CA PHE A 314 4.56 5.82 -11.19
C PHE A 314 3.12 5.32 -11.09
N ILE A 315 2.89 4.40 -10.17
CA ILE A 315 1.54 3.97 -9.79
C ILE A 315 1.32 4.26 -8.31
N GLY A 316 0.10 4.66 -7.99
CA GLY A 316 -0.22 5.01 -6.62
C GLY A 316 -1.65 5.45 -6.45
N LEU A 317 -1.89 6.24 -5.39
CA LEU A 317 -3.20 6.72 -5.02
C LEU A 317 -3.11 8.18 -4.59
N TYR A 318 -4.02 9.02 -5.07
CA TYR A 318 -4.17 10.35 -4.49
C TYR A 318 -4.63 10.25 -3.03
N THR A 319 -4.04 11.08 -2.16
CA THR A 319 -4.34 11.09 -0.73
C THR A 319 -5.65 11.82 -0.43
N SER A 320 -6.15 11.73 0.81
CA SER A 320 -7.33 12.50 1.21
C SER A 320 -7.12 14.03 1.09
N SER A 321 -5.89 14.53 1.29
CA SER A 321 -5.59 15.95 1.09
C SER A 321 -5.72 16.36 -0.37
N ALA A 322 -5.29 15.51 -1.30
CA ALA A 322 -5.48 15.73 -2.74
C ALA A 322 -6.95 15.84 -3.15
N TYR A 323 -7.83 14.96 -2.62
CA TYR A 323 -9.27 15.01 -2.93
C TYR A 323 -9.97 16.25 -2.37
N ASN A 324 -9.47 16.81 -1.28
CA ASN A 324 -10.02 18.01 -0.64
C ASN A 324 -9.30 19.30 -1.06
N ALA A 325 -8.29 19.21 -1.92
CA ALA A 325 -7.55 20.37 -2.40
C ALA A 325 -8.41 21.19 -3.36
N ASN A 326 -8.24 22.51 -3.31
CA ASN A 326 -8.89 23.41 -4.26
C ASN A 326 -8.43 23.06 -5.70
N PRO A 327 -9.32 22.75 -6.65
CA PRO A 327 -8.94 22.40 -8.02
C PRO A 327 -8.08 23.45 -8.74
N LYS A 328 -8.13 24.72 -8.31
CA LYS A 328 -7.28 25.80 -8.82
C LYS A 328 -5.85 25.77 -8.30
N ALA A 329 -5.61 25.09 -7.19
CA ALA A 329 -4.28 24.88 -6.64
C ALA A 329 -3.61 23.64 -7.24
N ILE A 330 -4.40 22.65 -7.71
CA ILE A 330 -3.88 21.40 -8.27
C ILE A 330 -3.28 21.67 -9.67
N PRO A 331 -1.96 21.47 -9.87
CA PRO A 331 -1.35 21.62 -11.19
C PRO A 331 -1.98 20.68 -12.22
N VAL A 332 -1.93 21.04 -13.50
CA VAL A 332 -2.66 20.41 -14.62
C VAL A 332 -4.18 20.64 -14.57
N ILE A 333 -4.82 20.43 -13.42
CA ILE A 333 -6.25 20.65 -13.23
C ILE A 333 -6.60 22.14 -13.28
N ARG A 334 -5.81 23.00 -12.63
CA ARG A 334 -6.02 24.45 -12.61
C ARG A 334 -6.10 25.07 -14.01
N LYS A 335 -5.31 24.56 -14.96
CA LYS A 335 -5.36 24.98 -16.37
C LYS A 335 -6.65 24.56 -17.06
N LYS A 336 -7.12 23.32 -16.82
CA LYS A 336 -8.40 22.83 -17.35
C LYS A 336 -9.57 23.64 -16.79
N VAL A 337 -9.59 23.89 -15.48
CA VAL A 337 -10.60 24.73 -14.82
C VAL A 337 -10.60 26.14 -15.43
N ALA A 338 -9.43 26.78 -15.55
CA ALA A 338 -9.33 28.11 -16.17
C ALA A 338 -9.81 28.12 -17.63
N SER A 339 -9.50 27.08 -18.40
CA SER A 339 -9.95 26.97 -19.79
C SER A 339 -11.47 26.80 -19.90
N ILE A 340 -12.08 25.96 -19.07
CA ILE A 340 -13.54 25.76 -19.03
C ILE A 340 -14.23 27.06 -18.59
N PHE A 341 -13.69 27.72 -17.58
CA PHE A 341 -14.21 28.99 -17.09
C PHE A 341 -14.19 30.06 -18.19
N ASN A 342 -13.07 30.22 -18.90
CA ASN A 342 -12.97 31.18 -20.01
C ASN A 342 -13.92 30.85 -21.17
N GLN A 343 -14.17 29.58 -21.44
CA GLN A 343 -15.11 29.14 -22.48
C GLN A 343 -16.58 29.32 -22.05
N SER A 344 -16.88 29.31 -20.75
CA SER A 344 -18.25 29.43 -20.24
C SER A 344 -18.88 30.80 -20.46
N GLY A 345 -18.08 31.85 -20.65
CA GLY A 345 -18.56 33.24 -20.76
C GLY A 345 -19.19 33.80 -19.47
N LEU A 346 -19.13 33.09 -18.35
CA LEU A 346 -19.73 33.51 -17.09
C LEU A 346 -18.90 34.63 -16.43
N PRO A 347 -19.54 35.70 -15.90
CA PRO A 347 -18.83 36.70 -15.11
C PRO A 347 -18.28 36.08 -13.82
N ALA A 348 -16.98 36.26 -13.54
CA ALA A 348 -16.29 35.65 -12.39
C ALA A 348 -16.89 35.97 -11.01
N ARG A 349 -17.62 37.08 -10.89
CA ARG A 349 -18.28 37.50 -9.65
C ARG A 349 -19.76 37.12 -9.57
N SER A 350 -20.33 36.55 -10.64
CA SER A 350 -21.72 36.07 -10.63
C SER A 350 -21.85 34.81 -9.75
N HIS A 351 -23.06 34.51 -9.28
CA HIS A 351 -23.33 33.29 -8.51
C HIS A 351 -22.91 32.04 -9.30
N ALA A 352 -23.35 31.93 -10.56
CA ALA A 352 -22.98 30.83 -11.45
C ALA A 352 -21.46 30.76 -11.74
N GLY A 353 -20.79 31.91 -11.83
CA GLY A 353 -19.33 31.96 -11.97
C GLY A 353 -18.60 31.48 -10.72
N LYS A 354 -19.14 31.74 -9.52
CA LYS A 354 -18.60 31.21 -8.26
C LYS A 354 -18.87 29.71 -8.12
N ASP A 355 -20.07 29.24 -8.46
CA ASP A 355 -20.44 27.83 -8.39
C ASP A 355 -19.63 26.96 -9.34
N LEU A 356 -19.35 27.44 -10.57
CA LEU A 356 -18.47 26.73 -11.52
C LEU A 356 -17.01 26.63 -11.02
N MET A 357 -16.64 27.47 -10.07
CA MET A 357 -15.29 27.61 -9.54
C MET A 357 -15.05 26.93 -8.19
N HIS A 358 -16.10 26.37 -7.58
CA HIS A 358 -16.10 25.59 -6.35
C HIS A 358 -16.38 24.12 -6.68
#